data_AF-A0A929G8S8-F1
#
_entry.id   AF-A0A929G8S8-F1
#
_cell.length_a   1.000
_cell.length_b   1.000
_cell.length_c   1.000
_cell.angle_alpha   90.00
_cell.angle_beta   90.00
_cell.angle_gamma   90.00
#
_symmetry.space_group_name_H-M   'P 1'
#
loop_
_entity.id
_entity.type
_entity.pdbx_description
1 polymer ?
#
loop_
_entity_poly.entity_id
_entity_poly.type
_entity_poly.pdbx_seq_one_letter_code
_entity_poly.pdbx_strand_id
1 'polypeptide(L)'
;MSECIVCRGYYEVGQRCKRCGSDNAPWVKWQASEPVEQEGLRGLLYFAEPHCYAPFLLAIATLGFGLMGMAGLWGGVNLAARLLATVLTVGGCLVIIQGVYEGRHKLRETELLARVRTGRFRKRIRIRLSAQLKTILTPALAVGLILLLAYALVQSDVLWKLADWLLFEHEKEELPPPEEGKAEEEEKVEEDVKDRVIRALPLILMGGYVGLFLSLAYSSSMMLARRYAKRMNQVLPHPIFLQEELLVEVVRHEAERAVWRSTTSRVVGGEEQRPRSWIWDEMERTADGGISLKAIVREGSKTEESLTGEQTESPVYVTYM
;
A
#
# COMPACT_ATOMS: atom_id res chain seq x y z
N MET A 1 19.19 -10.52 -15.45
CA MET A 1 20.14 -9.99 -14.45
C MET A 1 19.42 -9.92 -13.11
N SER A 2 20.09 -10.28 -12.02
CA SER A 2 19.47 -10.31 -10.69
C SER A 2 19.46 -8.91 -10.06
N GLU A 3 18.41 -8.59 -9.30
CA GLU A 3 18.26 -7.31 -8.61
C GLU A 3 18.77 -7.39 -7.17
N CYS A 4 19.62 -6.46 -6.76
CA CYS A 4 20.16 -6.36 -5.41
C CYS A 4 19.06 -5.98 -4.42
N ILE A 5 18.88 -6.76 -3.36
CA ILE A 5 17.83 -6.52 -2.36
C ILE A 5 18.08 -5.28 -1.52
N VAL A 6 19.33 -4.79 -1.47
CA VAL A 6 19.73 -3.65 -0.65
C VAL A 6 19.52 -2.32 -1.39
N CYS A 7 19.95 -2.22 -2.65
CA CYS A 7 19.96 -0.96 -3.41
C CYS A 7 19.19 -0.99 -4.73
N ARG A 8 18.48 -2.09 -5.04
CA ARG A 8 17.75 -2.29 -6.31
C ARG A 8 18.61 -2.20 -7.58
N GLY A 9 19.93 -2.26 -7.43
CA GLY A 9 20.88 -2.27 -8.56
C GLY A 9 21.05 -3.68 -9.12
N TYR A 10 21.37 -3.80 -10.40
CA TYR A 10 21.66 -5.11 -10.99
C TYR A 10 23.02 -5.65 -10.56
N TYR A 11 23.11 -6.97 -10.38
CA TYR A 11 24.34 -7.67 -10.05
C TYR A 11 24.43 -9.04 -10.74
N GLU A 12 25.65 -9.56 -10.82
CA GLU A 12 25.96 -10.92 -11.29
C GLU A 12 25.95 -11.89 -10.10
N VAL A 13 25.33 -13.06 -10.28
CA VAL A 13 25.22 -14.07 -9.20
C VAL A 13 26.63 -14.51 -8.77
N GLY A 14 26.87 -14.56 -7.46
CA GLY A 14 28.17 -14.90 -6.88
C GLY A 14 29.11 -13.70 -6.69
N GLN A 15 28.76 -12.51 -7.17
CA GLN A 15 29.51 -11.27 -6.93
C GLN A 15 28.77 -10.34 -5.98
N ARG A 16 29.54 -9.48 -5.28
CA ARG A 16 28.97 -8.36 -4.51
C ARG A 16 28.35 -7.34 -5.46
N CYS A 17 27.34 -6.63 -4.99
CA CYS A 17 26.70 -5.60 -5.80
C CYS A 17 27.71 -4.50 -6.19
N LYS A 18 27.84 -4.23 -7.50
CA LYS A 18 28.76 -3.18 -8.01
C LYS A 18 28.38 -1.76 -7.57
N ARG A 19 27.11 -1.53 -7.20
CA ARG A 19 26.58 -0.23 -6.78
C ARG A 19 26.81 0.06 -5.30
N CYS A 20 26.47 -0.89 -4.43
CA CYS A 20 26.50 -0.68 -2.97
C CYS A 20 27.40 -1.66 -2.21
N GLY A 21 28.19 -2.49 -2.90
CA GLY A 21 29.11 -3.44 -2.27
C GLY A 21 28.47 -4.57 -1.46
N SER A 22 27.14 -4.63 -1.37
CA SER A 22 26.45 -5.59 -0.49
C SER A 22 26.58 -7.02 -1.01
N ASP A 23 26.75 -7.95 -0.08
CA ASP A 23 26.66 -9.38 -0.36
C ASP A 23 25.20 -9.82 -0.48
N ASN A 24 24.82 -10.33 -1.65
CA ASN A 24 23.48 -10.83 -1.95
C ASN A 24 23.35 -12.36 -1.77
N ALA A 25 24.40 -13.07 -1.38
CA ALA A 25 24.34 -14.52 -1.16
C ALA A 25 23.22 -14.95 -0.18
N PRO A 26 22.93 -14.22 0.92
CA PRO A 26 21.79 -14.56 1.80
C PRO A 26 20.44 -14.48 1.08
N TRP A 27 20.27 -13.51 0.17
CA TRP A 27 19.04 -13.36 -0.61
C TRP A 27 18.88 -14.48 -1.63
N VAL A 28 19.93 -14.81 -2.37
CA VAL A 28 19.91 -15.93 -3.32
C VAL A 28 19.60 -17.24 -2.62
N LYS A 29 20.23 -17.48 -1.46
CA LYS A 29 19.97 -18.66 -0.63
C LYS A 29 18.51 -18.68 -0.16
N TRP A 30 17.99 -17.55 0.32
CA TRP A 30 16.59 -17.42 0.74
C TRP A 30 15.61 -17.74 -0.38
N GLN A 31 15.80 -17.18 -1.58
CA GLN A 31 14.92 -17.46 -2.73
C GLN A 31 14.94 -18.94 -3.12
N ALA A 32 16.11 -19.59 -3.04
CA ALA A 32 16.24 -21.00 -3.37
C ALA A 32 15.64 -21.93 -2.29
N SER A 33 15.74 -21.56 -1.01
CA SER A 33 15.32 -22.42 0.10
C SER A 33 13.88 -22.17 0.56
N GLU A 34 13.38 -20.95 0.43
CA GLU A 34 12.08 -20.58 0.98
C GLU A 34 10.94 -21.01 0.03
N PRO A 35 10.03 -21.90 0.45
CA PRO A 35 9.01 -22.44 -0.44
C PRO A 35 8.00 -21.37 -0.89
N VAL A 36 7.87 -20.27 -0.14
CA VAL A 36 7.05 -19.09 -0.49
C VAL A 36 7.57 -18.39 -1.76
N GLU A 37 8.87 -18.47 -2.04
CA GLU A 37 9.49 -17.86 -3.22
C GLU A 37 9.45 -18.77 -4.46
N GLN A 38 8.99 -20.02 -4.31
CA GLN A 38 8.66 -20.86 -5.47
C GLN A 38 7.39 -20.28 -6.11
N GLU A 39 7.55 -19.45 -7.14
CA GLU A 39 6.47 -18.71 -7.81
C GLU A 39 5.24 -19.59 -8.16
N GLY A 40 4.11 -18.93 -8.40
CA GLY A 40 2.85 -19.58 -8.76
C GLY A 40 2.04 -20.11 -7.56
N LEU A 41 1.18 -21.09 -7.81
CA LEU A 41 0.22 -21.61 -6.83
C LEU A 41 0.88 -22.25 -5.61
N ARG A 42 2.04 -22.88 -5.81
CA ARG A 42 2.75 -23.56 -4.72
C ARG A 42 3.26 -22.56 -3.69
N GLY A 43 3.95 -21.51 -4.13
CA GLY A 43 4.40 -20.43 -3.23
C GLY A 43 3.24 -19.70 -2.56
N LEU A 44 2.12 -19.53 -3.28
CA LEU A 44 0.91 -18.95 -2.71
C LEU A 44 0.30 -19.80 -1.59
N LEU A 45 0.28 -21.13 -1.74
CA LEU A 45 -0.19 -22.04 -0.69
C LEU A 45 0.74 -22.02 0.52
N TYR A 46 2.06 -22.11 0.32
CA TYR A 46 3.03 -21.99 1.42
C TYR A 46 2.98 -20.62 2.10
N PHE A 47 2.67 -19.56 1.35
CA PHE A 47 2.46 -18.24 1.92
C PHE A 47 1.30 -18.23 2.91
N ALA A 48 0.21 -18.96 2.62
CA ALA A 48 -0.99 -19.01 3.45
C ALA A 48 -0.96 -20.05 4.59
N GLU A 49 -0.05 -21.04 4.52
CA GLU A 49 0.13 -22.11 5.51
C GLU A 49 0.21 -21.62 6.97
N PRO A 50 0.96 -20.54 7.33
CA PRO A 50 1.14 -20.14 8.72
C PRO A 50 -0.14 -19.69 9.45
N HIS A 51 -1.25 -19.49 8.73
CA HIS A 51 -2.57 -19.19 9.28
C HIS A 51 -3.60 -20.22 8.81
N CYS A 52 -3.21 -21.48 8.69
CA CYS A 52 -4.09 -22.59 8.32
C CYS A 52 -4.89 -22.31 7.02
N TYR A 53 -4.26 -21.65 6.04
CA TYR A 53 -4.91 -21.27 4.78
C TYR A 53 -6.13 -20.34 4.94
N ALA A 54 -6.21 -19.55 6.02
CA ALA A 54 -7.34 -18.69 6.34
C ALA A 54 -7.88 -17.84 5.17
N PRO A 55 -7.07 -17.19 4.32
CA PRO A 55 -7.61 -16.42 3.20
C PRO A 55 -8.36 -17.29 2.18
N PHE A 56 -7.89 -18.52 1.93
CA PHE A 56 -8.57 -19.47 1.04
C PHE A 56 -9.83 -20.04 1.69
N LEU A 57 -9.78 -20.36 2.98
CA LEU A 57 -10.96 -20.77 3.73
C LEU A 57 -12.04 -19.67 3.71
N LEU A 58 -11.63 -18.39 3.80
CA LEU A 58 -12.54 -17.25 3.63
C LEU A 58 -13.13 -17.21 2.22
N ALA A 59 -12.35 -17.46 1.17
CA ALA A 59 -12.85 -17.51 -0.22
C ALA A 59 -13.82 -18.70 -0.47
N ILE A 60 -13.65 -19.82 0.23
CA ILE A 60 -14.59 -20.95 0.17
C ILE A 60 -15.85 -20.62 0.97
N ALA A 61 -15.68 -20.02 2.15
CA ALA A 61 -16.80 -19.57 2.98
C ALA A 61 -17.64 -18.53 2.23
N THR A 62 -17.02 -17.56 1.55
CA THR A 62 -17.75 -16.58 0.72
C THR A 62 -18.58 -17.25 -0.33
N LEU A 63 -18.03 -18.21 -1.06
CA LEU A 63 -18.81 -18.96 -2.04
C LEU A 63 -20.03 -19.64 -1.39
N GLY A 64 -19.84 -20.30 -0.24
CA GLY A 64 -20.94 -20.90 0.51
C GLY A 64 -22.02 -19.89 0.91
N PHE A 65 -21.63 -18.76 1.51
CA PHE A 65 -22.56 -17.69 1.89
C PHE A 65 -23.23 -17.03 0.69
N GLY A 66 -22.52 -16.87 -0.43
CA GLY A 66 -23.06 -16.35 -1.67
C GLY A 66 -24.12 -17.27 -2.26
N LEU A 67 -23.87 -18.59 -2.28
CA LEU A 67 -24.85 -19.58 -2.71
C LEU A 67 -26.08 -19.61 -1.79
N MET A 68 -25.92 -19.46 -0.47
CA MET A 68 -27.03 -19.29 0.45
C MET A 68 -27.79 -17.97 0.21
N GLY A 69 -27.05 -16.90 -0.12
CA GLY A 69 -27.55 -15.62 -0.62
C GLY A 69 -28.53 -15.78 -1.78
N MET A 70 -28.05 -16.46 -2.82
CA MET A 70 -28.79 -16.79 -4.03
C MET A 70 -30.05 -17.62 -3.76
N ALA A 71 -29.95 -18.59 -2.83
CA ALA A 71 -31.03 -19.53 -2.52
C ALA A 71 -32.23 -18.89 -1.80
N GLY A 72 -32.08 -17.72 -1.18
CA GLY A 72 -33.23 -17.03 -0.58
C GLY A 72 -32.91 -15.85 0.34
N LEU A 73 -31.70 -15.75 0.90
CA LEU A 73 -31.38 -14.64 1.82
C LEU A 73 -31.41 -13.27 1.13
N TRP A 74 -31.25 -13.24 -0.19
CA TRP A 74 -31.36 -12.01 -1.00
C TRP A 74 -32.65 -11.96 -1.83
N GLY A 75 -33.71 -12.65 -1.39
CA GLY A 75 -35.03 -12.59 -2.02
C GLY A 75 -35.49 -11.15 -2.27
N GLY A 76 -36.10 -10.89 -3.43
CA GLY A 76 -36.51 -9.56 -3.89
C GLY A 76 -35.43 -8.78 -4.65
N VAL A 77 -34.15 -9.12 -4.53
CA VAL A 77 -33.07 -8.49 -5.33
C VAL A 77 -32.99 -9.14 -6.71
N ASN A 78 -32.73 -8.40 -7.77
CA ASN A 78 -32.55 -8.92 -9.13
C ASN A 78 -31.45 -10.00 -9.18
N LEU A 79 -31.76 -11.14 -9.81
CA LEU A 79 -30.83 -12.25 -10.02
C LEU A 79 -29.44 -11.81 -10.54
N ALA A 80 -29.40 -10.86 -11.48
CA ALA A 80 -28.15 -10.34 -12.04
C ALA A 80 -27.27 -9.67 -10.97
N ALA A 81 -27.87 -8.89 -10.06
CA ALA A 81 -27.16 -8.24 -8.97
C ALA A 81 -26.66 -9.27 -7.94
N ARG A 82 -27.45 -10.30 -7.62
CA ARG A 82 -27.04 -11.39 -6.72
C ARG A 82 -25.85 -12.18 -7.27
N LEU A 83 -25.89 -12.53 -8.56
CA LEU A 83 -24.79 -13.21 -9.26
C LEU A 83 -23.53 -12.35 -9.28
N LEU A 84 -23.67 -11.06 -9.65
CA LEU A 84 -22.56 -10.12 -9.68
C LEU A 84 -21.91 -9.98 -8.29
N ALA A 85 -22.71 -9.82 -7.23
CA ALA A 85 -22.20 -9.73 -5.86
C ALA A 85 -21.44 -11.00 -5.47
N THR A 86 -21.94 -12.18 -5.83
CA THR A 86 -21.29 -13.46 -5.53
C THR A 86 -19.95 -13.59 -6.25
N VAL A 87 -19.94 -13.38 -7.57
CA VAL A 87 -18.74 -13.49 -8.42
C VAL A 87 -17.69 -12.46 -8.01
N LEU A 88 -18.10 -11.20 -7.83
CA LEU A 88 -17.21 -10.12 -7.43
C LEU A 88 -16.57 -10.39 -6.07
N THR A 89 -17.32 -10.94 -5.12
CA THR A 89 -16.80 -11.21 -3.77
C THR A 89 -15.81 -12.38 -3.79
N VAL A 90 -16.18 -13.51 -4.40
CA VAL A 90 -15.30 -14.68 -4.47
C VAL A 90 -14.04 -14.37 -5.30
N GLY A 91 -14.21 -13.79 -6.49
CA GLY A 91 -13.11 -13.37 -7.35
C GLY A 91 -12.25 -12.29 -6.70
N GLY A 92 -12.88 -11.30 -6.06
CA GLY A 92 -12.19 -10.24 -5.34
C GLY A 92 -11.35 -10.76 -4.18
N CYS A 93 -11.84 -11.73 -3.41
CA CYS A 93 -11.04 -12.40 -2.37
C CYS A 93 -9.78 -13.05 -2.97
N LEU A 94 -9.90 -13.79 -4.07
CA LEU A 94 -8.76 -14.43 -4.74
C LEU A 94 -7.76 -13.41 -5.29
N VAL A 95 -8.26 -12.34 -5.94
CA VAL A 95 -7.42 -11.24 -6.46
C VAL A 95 -6.67 -10.53 -5.33
N ILE A 96 -7.32 -10.30 -4.20
CA ILE A 96 -6.70 -9.70 -3.01
C ILE A 96 -5.57 -10.60 -2.49
N ILE A 97 -5.82 -11.91 -2.35
CA ILE A 97 -4.82 -12.87 -1.88
C ILE A 97 -3.59 -12.86 -2.80
N GLN A 98 -3.82 -12.93 -4.11
CA GLN A 98 -2.76 -12.91 -5.12
C GLN A 98 -1.99 -11.58 -5.10
N GLY A 99 -2.70 -10.45 -5.10
CA GLY A 99 -2.07 -9.13 -5.12
C GLY A 99 -1.23 -8.85 -3.87
N VAL A 100 -1.67 -9.34 -2.70
CA VAL A 100 -0.89 -9.24 -1.46
C VAL A 100 0.33 -10.16 -1.50
N TYR A 101 0.19 -11.36 -2.06
CA TYR A 101 1.32 -12.27 -2.26
C TYR A 101 2.37 -11.69 -3.21
N GLU A 102 1.98 -11.15 -4.36
CA GLU A 102 2.90 -10.48 -5.30
C GLU A 102 3.52 -9.22 -4.68
N GLY A 103 2.72 -8.46 -3.92
CA GLY A 103 3.15 -7.24 -3.23
C GLY A 103 4.01 -7.46 -1.98
N ARG A 104 4.27 -8.71 -1.56
CA ARG A 104 4.93 -9.04 -0.28
C ARG A 104 6.28 -8.33 -0.07
N HIS A 105 7.08 -8.25 -1.12
CA HIS A 105 8.41 -7.61 -1.09
C HIS A 105 8.32 -6.09 -0.98
N LYS A 106 7.37 -5.48 -1.71
CA LYS A 106 7.10 -4.04 -1.64
C LYS A 106 6.49 -3.64 -0.30
N LEU A 107 5.71 -4.52 0.32
CA LEU A 107 5.18 -4.28 1.66
C LEU A 107 6.30 -4.18 2.70
N ARG A 108 7.30 -5.08 2.64
CA ARG A 108 8.50 -4.99 3.48
C ARG A 108 9.17 -3.64 3.31
N GLU A 109 9.42 -3.22 2.08
CA GLU A 109 10.10 -1.96 1.77
C GLU A 109 9.33 -0.74 2.29
N THR A 110 8.03 -0.66 2.00
CA THR A 110 7.17 0.45 2.47
C THR A 110 7.08 0.50 3.99
N GLU A 111 7.05 -0.65 4.69
CA GLU A 111 7.06 -0.70 6.15
C GLU A 111 8.39 -0.17 6.72
N LEU A 112 9.51 -0.54 6.10
CA LEU A 112 10.83 -0.08 6.51
C LEU A 112 11.03 1.42 6.20
N LEU A 113 10.58 1.90 5.04
CA LEU A 113 10.61 3.32 4.67
C LEU A 113 9.74 4.17 5.60
N ALA A 114 8.54 3.70 5.93
CA ALA A 114 7.66 4.37 6.89
C ALA A 114 8.34 4.53 8.25
N ARG A 115 9.13 3.51 8.68
CA ARG A 115 9.97 3.63 9.88
C ARG A 115 11.04 4.70 9.70
N VAL A 116 11.71 4.85 8.56
CA VAL A 116 12.69 5.93 8.38
C VAL A 116 12.05 7.31 8.49
N ARG A 117 10.95 7.55 7.75
CA ARG A 117 10.29 8.86 7.66
C ARG A 117 9.77 9.42 8.99
N THR A 118 9.33 8.56 9.90
CA THR A 118 8.85 9.00 11.22
C THR A 118 10.01 8.95 12.22
N GLY A 119 10.51 10.12 12.67
CA GLY A 119 11.70 10.25 13.55
C GLY A 119 11.68 9.44 14.87
N ARG A 120 12.85 9.20 15.50
CA ARG A 120 13.16 8.14 16.52
C ARG A 120 12.16 7.96 17.69
N PHE A 121 11.52 9.01 18.21
CA PHE A 121 10.84 8.94 19.53
C PHE A 121 9.31 8.83 19.48
N ARG A 122 8.61 9.50 18.55
CA ARG A 122 7.15 9.27 18.31
C ARG A 122 6.84 7.94 17.60
N LYS A 123 7.89 7.14 17.37
CA LYS A 123 8.07 6.08 16.36
C LYS A 123 7.54 4.70 16.74
N ARG A 124 7.70 4.27 18.00
CA ARG A 124 7.38 2.87 18.39
C ARG A 124 5.89 2.65 18.61
N ILE A 125 5.23 3.62 19.25
CA ILE A 125 3.82 3.52 19.62
C ILE A 125 2.93 3.77 18.40
N ARG A 126 3.17 4.84 17.64
CA ARG A 126 2.31 5.23 16.51
C ARG A 126 2.39 4.25 15.34
N ILE A 127 3.57 3.71 15.01
CA ILE A 127 3.72 2.79 13.87
C ILE A 127 3.10 1.42 14.20
N ARG A 128 3.40 0.87 15.39
CA ARG A 128 2.90 -0.45 15.80
C ARG A 128 1.38 -0.45 15.94
N LEU A 129 0.81 0.61 16.53
CA LEU A 129 -0.63 0.80 16.50
C LEU A 129 -1.11 1.02 15.06
N SER A 130 -0.53 1.91 14.26
CA SER A 130 -1.10 2.22 12.94
C SER A 130 -1.19 1.03 12.00
N ALA A 131 -0.23 0.10 12.03
CA ALA A 131 -0.26 -1.06 11.14
C ALA A 131 -1.35 -2.05 11.58
N GLN A 132 -1.38 -2.45 12.86
CA GLN A 132 -2.39 -3.37 13.37
C GLN A 132 -3.79 -2.73 13.38
N LEU A 133 -3.86 -1.44 13.70
CA LEU A 133 -5.09 -0.67 13.63
C LEU A 133 -5.58 -0.60 12.20
N LYS A 134 -4.74 -0.39 11.18
CA LYS A 134 -5.20 -0.43 9.76
C LYS A 134 -5.85 -1.77 9.40
N THR A 135 -5.28 -2.90 9.83
CA THR A 135 -5.87 -4.22 9.55
C THR A 135 -7.21 -4.45 10.25
N ILE A 136 -7.44 -3.83 11.42
CA ILE A 136 -8.72 -3.91 12.16
C ILE A 136 -9.70 -2.84 11.68
N LEU A 137 -9.19 -1.68 11.30
CA LEU A 137 -9.95 -0.51 10.91
C LEU A 137 -10.57 -0.70 9.52
N THR A 138 -9.92 -1.43 8.60
CA THR A 138 -10.51 -1.70 7.27
C THR A 138 -11.87 -2.43 7.37
N PRO A 139 -12.03 -3.57 8.07
CA PRO A 139 -13.35 -4.19 8.20
C PRO A 139 -14.31 -3.33 9.02
N ALA A 140 -13.84 -2.62 10.05
CA ALA A 140 -14.69 -1.71 10.83
C ALA A 140 -15.23 -0.55 9.96
N LEU A 141 -14.40 0.05 9.10
CA LEU A 141 -14.81 1.08 8.15
C LEU A 141 -15.73 0.53 7.07
N ALA A 142 -15.54 -0.72 6.63
CA ALA A 142 -16.46 -1.37 5.71
C ALA A 142 -17.85 -1.51 6.35
N VAL A 143 -17.93 -2.01 7.59
CA VAL A 143 -19.20 -2.07 8.35
C VAL A 143 -19.81 -0.67 8.51
N GLY A 144 -19.02 0.31 8.93
CA GLY A 144 -19.49 1.69 9.08
C GLY A 144 -20.04 2.26 7.77
N LEU A 145 -19.37 2.02 6.64
CA LEU A 145 -19.84 2.43 5.32
C LEU A 145 -21.14 1.74 4.93
N ILE A 146 -21.25 0.43 5.17
CA ILE A 146 -22.48 -0.34 4.90
C ILE A 146 -23.64 0.21 5.73
N LEU A 147 -23.44 0.48 7.01
CA LEU A 147 -24.45 1.05 7.90
C LEU A 147 -24.84 2.47 7.47
N LEU A 148 -23.89 3.31 7.05
CA LEU A 148 -24.17 4.65 6.54
C LEU A 148 -24.96 4.60 5.23
N LEU A 149 -24.62 3.68 4.32
CA LEU A 149 -25.36 3.49 3.08
C LEU A 149 -26.77 2.95 3.34
N ALA A 150 -26.91 1.99 4.28
CA ALA A 150 -28.21 1.49 4.72
C ALA A 150 -29.09 2.61 5.31
N TYR A 151 -28.50 3.42 6.18
CA TYR A 151 -29.18 4.57 6.78
C TYR A 151 -29.61 5.58 5.71
N ALA A 152 -28.70 5.95 4.79
CA ALA A 152 -29.01 6.87 3.69
C ALA A 152 -30.10 6.34 2.77
N LEU A 153 -30.09 5.03 2.48
CA LEU A 153 -31.08 4.37 1.65
C LEU A 153 -32.48 4.38 2.28
N VAL A 154 -32.57 4.14 3.59
CA VAL A 154 -33.85 4.16 4.32
C VAL A 154 -34.40 5.58 4.44
N GLN A 155 -33.54 6.56 4.68
CA GLN A 155 -33.93 7.96 4.92
C GLN A 155 -34.23 8.76 3.65
N SER A 156 -33.68 8.37 2.48
CA SER A 156 -33.80 9.15 1.25
C SER A 156 -34.73 8.48 0.24
N ASP A 157 -35.87 9.11 -0.04
CA ASP A 157 -36.83 8.66 -1.07
C ASP A 157 -36.19 8.51 -2.45
N VAL A 158 -35.27 9.40 -2.81
CA VAL A 158 -34.60 9.39 -4.12
C VAL A 158 -33.67 8.19 -4.23
N LEU A 159 -32.87 7.92 -3.19
CA LEU A 159 -31.98 6.75 -3.16
C LEU A 159 -32.80 5.46 -3.14
N TRP A 160 -33.90 5.45 -2.39
CA TRP A 160 -34.82 4.32 -2.34
C TRP A 160 -35.39 4.00 -3.72
N LYS A 161 -36.01 4.97 -4.39
CA LYS A 161 -36.58 4.80 -5.74
C LYS A 161 -35.54 4.35 -6.76
N LEU A 162 -34.32 4.88 -6.67
CA LEU A 162 -33.23 4.50 -7.57
C LEU A 162 -32.76 3.07 -7.31
N ALA A 163 -32.64 2.66 -6.05
CA ALA A 163 -32.30 1.30 -5.68
C ALA A 163 -33.41 0.32 -6.06
N ASP A 164 -34.67 0.67 -5.80
CA ASP A 164 -35.87 -0.10 -6.18
C ASP A 164 -35.88 -0.38 -7.68
N TRP A 165 -35.72 0.67 -8.49
CA TRP A 165 -35.67 0.56 -9.95
C TRP A 165 -34.50 -0.29 -10.47
N LEU A 166 -33.32 -0.17 -9.86
CA LEU A 166 -32.09 -0.80 -10.37
C LEU A 166 -31.90 -2.23 -9.86
N LEU A 167 -32.23 -2.48 -8.60
CA LEU A 167 -31.76 -3.65 -7.84
C LEU A 167 -32.88 -4.59 -7.43
N PHE A 168 -34.13 -4.16 -7.41
CA PHE A 168 -35.23 -5.03 -7.01
C PHE A 168 -35.96 -5.59 -8.24
N GLU A 169 -36.44 -6.83 -8.12
CA GLU A 169 -37.35 -7.40 -9.10
C GLU A 169 -38.69 -6.69 -8.98
N HIS A 170 -39.07 -5.92 -10.00
CA HIS A 170 -40.43 -5.43 -10.13
C HIS A 170 -41.35 -6.60 -10.47
N GLU A 171 -41.87 -7.28 -9.45
CA GLU A 171 -43.10 -8.02 -9.63
C GLU A 171 -44.16 -7.01 -10.05
N LYS A 172 -44.65 -7.13 -11.29
CA LYS A 172 -45.80 -6.38 -11.79
C LYS A 172 -47.02 -6.89 -11.06
N GLU A 173 -47.17 -6.48 -9.81
CA GLU A 173 -48.40 -6.70 -9.07
C GLU A 173 -49.39 -5.63 -9.56
N GLU A 174 -50.39 -6.06 -10.32
CA GLU A 174 -51.52 -5.23 -10.74
C GLU A 174 -52.29 -4.79 -9.49
N LEU A 175 -51.85 -3.70 -8.86
CA LEU A 175 -52.53 -3.17 -7.68
C LEU A 175 -53.89 -2.55 -8.08
N PRO A 176 -54.97 -2.87 -7.33
CA PRO A 176 -56.25 -2.19 -7.49
C PRO A 176 -56.14 -0.69 -7.13
N PRO A 177 -57.01 0.17 -7.70
CA PRO A 177 -56.94 1.62 -7.54
C PRO A 177 -57.10 2.04 -6.07
N PRO A 178 -56.41 3.12 -5.65
CA PRO A 178 -56.39 3.55 -4.25
C PRO A 178 -57.73 4.14 -3.82
N GLU A 179 -58.29 3.65 -2.71
CA GLU A 179 -59.41 4.29 -2.01
C GLU A 179 -58.91 5.51 -1.22
N GLU A 180 -59.57 6.65 -1.41
CA GLU A 180 -59.18 7.94 -0.83
C GLU A 180 -59.67 8.09 0.63
N GLY A 181 -58.76 7.90 1.60
CA GLY A 181 -58.98 8.22 3.01
C GLY A 181 -57.96 9.23 3.54
N LYS A 182 -58.42 10.43 3.92
CA LYS A 182 -57.59 11.56 4.40
C LYS A 182 -57.68 11.72 5.92
N ALA A 183 -56.99 10.88 6.69
CA ALA A 183 -56.77 11.14 8.13
C ALA A 183 -55.56 10.43 8.76
N GLU A 184 -54.87 9.52 8.06
CA GLU A 184 -53.86 8.62 8.65
C GLU A 184 -52.42 8.95 8.19
N GLU A 185 -52.04 10.24 8.08
CA GLU A 185 -50.73 10.61 7.50
C GLU A 185 -49.53 10.33 8.41
N GLU A 186 -49.64 10.41 9.75
CA GLU A 186 -48.50 10.17 10.64
C GLU A 186 -48.23 8.69 10.90
N GLU A 187 -49.27 7.86 11.09
CA GLU A 187 -49.14 6.41 11.26
C GLU A 187 -48.60 5.74 9.99
N LYS A 188 -48.99 6.27 8.81
CA LYS A 188 -48.53 5.79 7.50
C LYS A 188 -47.05 6.04 7.23
N VAL A 189 -46.44 7.06 7.85
CA VAL A 189 -44.99 7.33 7.71
C VAL A 189 -44.16 6.31 8.50
N GLU A 190 -44.60 5.91 9.70
CA GLU A 190 -43.88 4.91 10.51
C GLU A 190 -43.97 3.51 9.89
N GLU A 191 -45.13 3.14 9.35
CA GLU A 191 -45.29 1.89 8.59
C GLU A 191 -44.43 1.88 7.31
N ASP A 192 -44.37 2.99 6.56
CA ASP A 192 -43.55 3.09 5.34
C ASP A 192 -42.05 2.91 5.64
N VAL A 193 -41.54 3.49 6.74
CA VAL A 193 -40.12 3.30 7.14
C VAL A 193 -39.84 1.85 7.49
N LYS A 194 -40.73 1.18 8.24
CA LYS A 194 -40.57 -0.23 8.61
C LYS A 194 -40.55 -1.14 7.38
N ASP A 195 -41.45 -0.90 6.43
CA ASP A 195 -41.51 -1.65 5.18
C ASP A 195 -40.27 -1.43 4.31
N ARG A 196 -39.78 -0.20 4.22
CA ARG A 196 -38.51 0.11 3.55
C ARG A 196 -37.35 -0.62 4.20
N VAL A 197 -37.27 -0.69 5.53
CA VAL A 197 -36.20 -1.42 6.23
C VAL A 197 -36.26 -2.91 5.90
N ILE A 198 -37.46 -3.52 5.92
CA ILE A 198 -37.64 -4.94 5.61
C ILE A 198 -37.23 -5.22 4.15
N ARG A 199 -37.66 -4.38 3.20
CA ARG A 199 -37.30 -4.51 1.79
C ARG A 199 -35.82 -4.21 1.54
N ALA A 200 -35.20 -3.29 2.29
CA ALA A 200 -33.78 -2.97 2.18
C ALA A 200 -32.87 -4.08 2.73
N LEU A 201 -33.36 -4.91 3.67
CA LEU A 201 -32.56 -5.89 4.39
C LEU A 201 -31.76 -6.83 3.46
N PRO A 202 -32.33 -7.45 2.42
CA PRO A 202 -31.59 -8.22 1.41
C PRO A 202 -30.37 -7.46 0.84
N LEU A 203 -30.55 -6.18 0.50
CA LEU A 203 -29.52 -5.35 -0.07
C LEU A 203 -28.43 -5.01 0.96
N ILE A 204 -28.83 -4.72 2.20
CA ILE A 204 -27.91 -4.47 3.32
C ILE A 204 -27.08 -5.73 3.60
N LEU A 205 -27.71 -6.91 3.62
CA LEU A 205 -27.03 -8.19 3.82
C LEU A 205 -26.07 -8.50 2.67
N MET A 206 -26.45 -8.21 1.42
CA MET A 206 -25.59 -8.38 0.25
C MET A 206 -24.40 -7.41 0.28
N GLY A 207 -24.63 -6.13 0.61
CA GLY A 207 -23.55 -5.15 0.80
C GLY A 207 -22.62 -5.54 1.95
N GLY A 208 -23.19 -6.03 3.05
CA GLY A 208 -22.52 -6.64 4.18
C GLY A 208 -21.59 -7.76 3.75
N TYR A 209 -22.12 -8.73 3.01
CA TYR A 209 -21.39 -9.85 2.43
C TYR A 209 -20.20 -9.36 1.60
N VAL A 210 -20.41 -8.49 0.61
CA VAL A 210 -19.32 -8.00 -0.26
C VAL A 210 -18.25 -7.27 0.56
N GLY A 211 -18.64 -6.29 1.38
CA GLY A 211 -17.71 -5.43 2.11
C GLY A 211 -16.94 -6.16 3.21
N LEU A 212 -17.63 -6.99 4.01
CA LEU A 212 -17.01 -7.74 5.10
C LEU A 212 -16.04 -8.78 4.59
N PHE A 213 -16.44 -9.59 3.61
CA PHE A 213 -15.57 -10.68 3.18
C PHE A 213 -14.34 -10.20 2.41
N LEU A 214 -14.47 -9.16 1.57
CA LEU A 214 -13.30 -8.56 0.91
C LEU A 214 -12.35 -7.92 1.93
N SER A 215 -12.88 -7.19 2.92
CA SER A 215 -12.05 -6.57 3.96
C SER A 215 -11.37 -7.59 4.88
N LEU A 216 -12.06 -8.69 5.23
CA LEU A 216 -11.50 -9.80 5.99
C LEU A 216 -10.40 -10.52 5.21
N ALA A 217 -10.64 -10.84 3.93
CA ALA A 217 -9.64 -11.46 3.06
C ALA A 217 -8.38 -10.59 2.90
N TYR A 218 -8.57 -9.26 2.76
CA TYR A 218 -7.47 -8.31 2.73
C TYR A 218 -6.71 -8.27 4.05
N SER A 219 -7.42 -8.18 5.18
CA SER A 219 -6.81 -8.14 6.51
C SER A 219 -6.02 -9.42 6.81
N SER A 220 -6.59 -10.60 6.54
CA SER A 220 -5.91 -11.89 6.73
C SER A 220 -4.67 -12.01 5.84
N SER A 221 -4.76 -11.60 4.58
CA SER A 221 -3.63 -11.64 3.64
C SER A 221 -2.53 -10.67 4.08
N MET A 222 -2.88 -9.47 4.53
CA MET A 222 -1.92 -8.48 5.03
C MET A 222 -1.22 -8.93 6.31
N MET A 223 -1.89 -9.66 7.19
CA MET A 223 -1.26 -10.27 8.37
C MET A 223 -0.21 -11.30 7.97
N LEU A 224 -0.48 -12.14 6.96
CA LEU A 224 0.48 -13.07 6.39
C LEU A 224 1.69 -12.36 5.80
N ALA A 225 1.45 -11.33 4.97
CA ALA A 225 2.50 -10.55 4.34
C ALA A 225 3.43 -9.90 5.35
N ARG A 226 2.88 -9.36 6.46
CA ARG A 226 3.68 -8.79 7.55
C ARG A 226 4.49 -9.83 8.29
N ARG A 227 3.91 -10.99 8.58
CA ARG A 227 4.64 -12.09 9.23
C ARG A 227 5.80 -12.55 8.35
N TYR A 228 5.56 -12.65 7.05
CA TYR A 228 6.59 -12.96 6.07
C TYR A 228 7.68 -11.89 6.02
N ALA A 229 7.32 -10.61 5.89
CA ALA A 229 8.25 -9.49 5.90
C ALA A 229 9.09 -9.43 7.19
N LYS A 230 8.51 -9.76 8.36
CA LYS A 230 9.25 -9.85 9.62
C LYS A 230 10.30 -10.96 9.59
N ARG A 231 9.95 -12.13 9.03
CA ARG A 231 10.87 -13.27 8.87
C ARG A 231 12.03 -12.91 7.94
N MET A 232 11.70 -12.29 6.80
CA MET A 232 12.70 -11.75 5.86
C MET A 232 13.66 -10.76 6.55
N ASN A 233 13.13 -9.84 7.36
CA ASN A 233 13.95 -8.85 8.08
C ASN A 233 14.90 -9.45 9.13
N GLN A 234 14.65 -10.68 9.59
CA GLN A 234 15.52 -11.35 10.55
C GLN A 234 16.72 -12.03 9.87
N VAL A 235 16.60 -12.34 8.58
CA VAL A 235 17.60 -13.15 7.85
C VAL A 235 18.33 -12.33 6.80
N LEU A 236 17.63 -11.41 6.13
CA LEU A 236 18.16 -10.67 5.00
C LEU A 236 18.78 -9.34 5.45
N PRO A 237 19.80 -8.84 4.71
CA PRO A 237 20.36 -7.52 4.99
C PRO A 237 19.28 -6.44 4.91
N HIS A 238 19.49 -5.38 5.68
CA HIS A 238 18.61 -4.22 5.64
C HIS A 238 18.78 -3.47 4.32
N PRO A 239 17.72 -2.88 3.77
CA PRO A 239 17.83 -2.03 2.60
C PRO A 239 18.69 -0.78 2.87
N ILE A 240 19.28 -0.22 1.81
CA ILE A 240 20.29 0.85 1.89
C ILE A 240 19.79 2.08 2.65
N PHE A 241 18.51 2.42 2.54
CA PHE A 241 17.93 3.57 3.24
C PHE A 241 17.91 3.45 4.77
N LEU A 242 18.10 2.24 5.31
CA LEU A 242 18.30 2.02 6.75
C LEU A 242 19.77 2.01 7.16
N GLN A 243 20.70 1.93 6.20
CA GLN A 243 22.14 1.91 6.41
C GLN A 243 22.71 3.30 6.10
N GLU A 244 22.71 4.20 7.09
CA GLU A 244 23.11 5.61 6.91
C GLU A 244 24.48 5.76 6.27
N GLU A 245 25.49 5.07 6.81
CA GLU A 245 26.87 5.12 6.31
C GLU A 245 26.98 4.64 4.86
N LEU A 246 26.35 3.50 4.55
CA LEU A 246 26.37 2.92 3.20
C LEU A 246 25.64 3.82 2.19
N LEU A 247 24.52 4.43 2.60
CA LEU A 247 23.79 5.34 1.73
C LEU A 247 24.62 6.61 1.46
N VAL A 248 25.30 7.17 2.46
CA VAL A 248 26.20 8.32 2.28
C VAL A 248 27.35 7.97 1.33
N GLU A 249 27.97 6.81 1.51
CA GLU A 249 29.06 6.35 0.62
C GLU A 249 28.60 6.22 -0.83
N VAL A 250 27.43 5.61 -1.05
CA VAL A 250 26.86 5.44 -2.40
C VAL A 250 26.49 6.80 -3.02
N VAL A 251 25.87 7.71 -2.27
CA VAL A 251 25.52 9.05 -2.78
C VAL A 251 26.78 9.85 -3.10
N ARG A 252 27.79 9.82 -2.22
CA ARG A 252 29.09 10.47 -2.45
C ARG A 252 29.76 9.94 -3.72
N HIS A 253 29.84 8.63 -3.88
CA HIS A 253 30.47 7.99 -5.03
C HIS A 253 29.76 8.32 -6.35
N GLU A 254 28.43 8.31 -6.36
CA GLU A 254 27.65 8.68 -7.55
C GLU A 254 27.73 10.18 -7.86
N ALA A 255 27.76 11.04 -6.84
CA ALA A 255 27.96 12.48 -7.02
C ALA A 255 29.35 12.79 -7.56
N GLU A 256 30.40 12.18 -7.02
CA GLU A 256 31.77 12.31 -7.55
C GLU A 256 31.80 11.88 -9.02
N ARG A 257 31.24 10.71 -9.38
CA ARG A 257 31.14 10.27 -10.78
C ARG A 257 30.39 11.25 -11.69
N ALA A 258 29.29 11.83 -11.23
CA ALA A 258 28.50 12.79 -12.01
C ALA A 258 29.30 14.06 -12.31
N VAL A 259 30.00 14.58 -11.29
CA VAL A 259 30.91 15.73 -11.43
C VAL A 259 32.05 15.43 -12.39
N TRP A 260 32.68 14.25 -12.31
CA TRP A 260 33.74 13.88 -13.23
C TRP A 260 33.27 13.86 -14.69
N ARG A 261 32.06 13.35 -14.96
CA ARG A 261 31.46 13.36 -16.31
C ARG A 261 31.16 14.77 -16.82
N SER A 262 30.67 15.68 -15.97
CA SER A 262 30.41 17.06 -16.40
C SER A 262 31.70 17.85 -16.65
N THR A 263 32.77 17.55 -15.91
CA THR A 263 34.04 18.28 -15.98
C THR A 263 34.88 17.84 -17.18
N THR A 264 34.88 16.55 -17.52
CA THR A 264 35.58 16.02 -18.72
C THR A 264 34.99 16.53 -20.04
N SER A 265 33.73 16.96 -20.06
CA SER A 265 33.09 17.52 -21.27
C SER A 265 33.55 18.95 -21.63
N ARG A 266 34.23 19.67 -20.72
CA ARG A 266 34.56 21.11 -20.90
C ARG A 266 36.05 21.44 -21.07
N VAL A 267 36.94 20.46 -21.11
CA VAL A 267 38.39 20.72 -21.24
C VAL A 267 38.78 20.82 -22.71
N VAL A 268 38.53 21.98 -23.30
CA VAL A 268 39.27 22.49 -24.47
C VAL A 268 40.46 23.28 -23.91
N GLY A 269 41.59 22.61 -23.68
CA GLY A 269 42.83 23.28 -23.27
C GLY A 269 43.57 22.65 -22.08
N GLY A 270 44.13 21.46 -22.26
CA GLY A 270 45.52 21.12 -21.89
C GLY A 270 46.03 21.14 -20.44
N GLU A 271 45.29 21.58 -19.42
CA GLU A 271 45.76 21.49 -18.03
C GLU A 271 45.05 20.36 -17.26
N GLU A 272 45.83 19.37 -16.81
CA GLU A 272 45.40 18.33 -15.88
C GLU A 272 45.00 18.97 -14.54
N GLN A 273 43.71 19.29 -14.41
CA GLN A 273 43.14 19.71 -13.14
C GLN A 273 43.23 18.56 -12.13
N ARG A 274 44.06 18.75 -11.09
CA ARG A 274 44.13 17.83 -9.95
C ARG A 274 42.74 17.61 -9.36
N PRO A 275 42.44 16.40 -8.83
CA PRO A 275 41.17 16.10 -8.20
C PRO A 275 40.86 17.12 -7.09
N ARG A 276 39.81 17.92 -7.29
CA ARG A 276 39.33 18.89 -6.30
C ARG A 276 38.89 18.12 -5.06
N SER A 277 39.41 18.50 -3.88
CA SER A 277 38.98 17.91 -2.61
C SER A 277 37.63 18.50 -2.21
N TRP A 278 36.56 17.71 -2.37
CA TRP A 278 35.22 18.05 -1.91
C TRP A 278 35.12 17.85 -0.39
N ILE A 279 34.56 18.82 0.32
CA ILE A 279 34.22 18.70 1.74
C ILE A 279 32.71 18.55 1.84
N TRP A 280 32.26 17.41 2.36
CA TRP A 280 30.84 17.14 2.57
C TRP A 280 30.43 17.73 3.92
N ASP A 281 29.60 18.77 3.90
CA ASP A 281 29.38 19.65 5.07
C ASP A 281 28.06 19.35 5.77
N GLU A 282 26.98 19.19 4.99
CA GLU A 282 25.64 18.94 5.54
C GLU A 282 25.02 17.66 4.99
N MET A 283 24.39 16.90 5.89
CA MET A 283 23.61 15.72 5.58
C MET A 283 22.21 15.88 6.16
N GLU A 284 21.19 15.83 5.31
CA GLU A 284 19.79 15.89 5.73
C GLU A 284 19.01 14.66 5.23
N ARG A 285 18.07 14.15 6.03
CA ARG A 285 17.12 13.12 5.60
C ARG A 285 16.00 13.77 4.81
N THR A 286 15.75 13.33 3.59
CA THR A 286 14.62 13.80 2.78
C THR A 286 13.31 13.18 3.25
N ALA A 287 12.18 13.85 2.97
CA ALA A 287 10.85 13.41 3.40
C ALA A 287 10.43 12.03 2.85
N ASP A 288 11.05 11.60 1.75
CA ASP A 288 10.84 10.30 1.13
C ASP A 288 11.65 9.16 1.78
N GLY A 289 12.61 9.48 2.67
CA GLY A 289 13.49 8.53 3.34
C GLY A 289 14.91 8.44 2.76
N GLY A 290 15.21 9.21 1.72
CA GLY A 290 16.55 9.39 1.17
C GLY A 290 17.47 10.25 2.04
N ILE A 291 18.60 10.65 1.46
CA ILE A 291 19.58 11.55 2.05
C ILE A 291 19.91 12.63 1.02
N SER A 292 19.89 13.88 1.45
CA SER A 292 20.45 15.04 0.76
C SER A 292 21.83 15.32 1.34
N LEU A 293 22.84 15.47 0.48
CA LEU A 293 24.20 15.81 0.85
C LEU A 293 24.58 17.14 0.21
N LYS A 294 25.07 18.09 1.00
CA LYS A 294 25.69 19.32 0.48
C LYS A 294 27.20 19.18 0.50
N ALA A 295 27.80 19.40 -0.67
CA ALA A 295 29.24 19.40 -0.82
C ALA A 295 29.72 20.83 -1.06
N ILE A 296 30.78 21.22 -0.36
CA ILE A 296 31.47 22.48 -0.53
C ILE A 296 32.75 22.21 -1.31
N VAL A 297 32.90 22.92 -2.43
CA VAL A 297 34.18 22.98 -3.15
C VAL A 297 34.98 24.12 -2.53
N ARG A 298 36.10 23.79 -1.88
CA ARG A 298 37.15 24.78 -1.65
C ARG A 298 37.87 25.00 -2.98
N GLU A 299 37.23 25.71 -3.89
CA GLU A 299 37.94 26.33 -5.00
C GLU A 299 38.67 27.54 -4.42
N GLY A 300 39.92 27.75 -4.83
CA GLY A 300 40.79 28.83 -4.31
C GLY A 300 39.97 30.06 -4.02
N SER A 301 39.96 30.46 -2.75
CA SER A 301 39.11 31.54 -2.25
C SER A 301 39.20 32.71 -3.21
N LYS A 302 38.07 33.12 -3.78
CA LYS A 302 37.98 34.49 -4.25
C LYS A 302 38.05 35.34 -2.99
N THR A 303 39.26 35.79 -2.68
CA THR A 303 39.48 36.92 -1.79
C THR A 303 38.85 38.12 -2.48
N GLU A 304 37.58 38.37 -2.18
CA GLU A 304 37.04 39.70 -2.39
C GLU A 304 37.65 40.58 -1.30
N GLU A 305 38.63 41.39 -1.69
CA GLU A 305 39.07 42.51 -0.86
C GLU A 305 37.94 43.53 -0.82
N SER A 306 37.38 43.75 0.36
CA SER A 306 36.51 44.90 0.56
C SER A 306 37.30 46.19 0.28
N LEU A 307 36.61 47.29 0.00
CA LEU A 307 37.23 48.62 -0.12
C LEU A 307 37.99 49.07 1.15
N THR A 308 37.81 48.37 2.27
CA THR A 308 38.53 48.57 3.54
C THR A 308 39.69 47.59 3.77
N GLY A 309 39.98 46.69 2.82
CA GLY A 309 41.08 45.72 2.89
C GLY A 309 40.77 44.45 3.68
N GLU A 310 39.50 44.21 4.05
CA GLU A 310 39.11 42.95 4.68
C GLU A 310 38.83 41.89 3.60
N GLN A 311 39.58 40.80 3.65
CA GLN A 311 39.37 39.64 2.79
C GLN A 311 38.24 38.78 3.37
N THR A 312 37.16 38.59 2.61
CA THR A 312 36.08 37.66 2.98
C THR A 312 36.03 36.49 2.00
N GLU A 313 36.21 35.26 2.51
CA GLU A 313 36.09 34.04 1.73
C GLU A 313 34.60 33.65 1.61
N SER A 314 34.06 33.61 0.39
CA SER A 314 32.69 33.14 0.13
C SER A 314 32.70 31.78 -0.56
N PRO A 315 32.24 30.69 0.10
CA PRO A 315 32.22 29.35 -0.49
C PRO A 315 31.13 29.21 -1.57
N VAL A 316 31.44 28.48 -2.65
CA VAL A 316 30.46 28.11 -3.68
C VAL A 316 29.70 26.87 -3.24
N TYR A 317 28.39 26.99 -3.05
CA TYR A 317 27.51 25.89 -2.64
C TYR A 317 26.98 25.15 -3.87
N VAL A 318 27.21 23.83 -3.94
CA VAL A 318 26.55 22.96 -4.93
C VAL A 318 25.68 21.95 -4.18
N THR A 319 24.37 22.08 -4.33
CA THR A 319 23.39 21.18 -3.70
C THR A 319 23.06 20.03 -4.65
N TYR A 320 23.23 18.79 -4.19
CA TYR A 320 22.76 17.59 -4.89
C TYR A 320 21.57 17.00 -4.12
N MET A 321 20.42 16.86 -4.80
CA MET A 321 19.23 16.20 -4.27
C MET A 321 19.09 14.79 -4.82
#